data_AF-A0A0F0GLL3-F1
#
_entry.id   AF-A0A0F0GLL3-F1
#
_cell.length_a   1.000
_cell.length_b   1.000
_cell.length_c   1.000
_cell.angle_alpha   90.00
_cell.angle_beta   90.00
_cell.angle_gamma   90.00
#
_symmetry.space_group_name_H-M   'P 1'
#
loop_
_entity.id
_entity.type
_entity.pdbx_description
1 polymer ?
#
loop_
_entity_poly.entity_id
_entity_poly.type
_entity_poly.pdbx_seq_one_letter_code
_entity_poly.pdbx_strand_id
1 'polypeptide(L)'
;MAMRTSGLPSNDDLLLLSDRRVVEPREKVEPTAKHKFDVEPIAGVDNELVEIGLQYWSLTGVDQYGNLMWAMPVKDIDTRGRGPANVVAAAAVRAVLPDMQCSKCQQELRLRSRSALETVLAGGPASCVDCDVNLQRRAAALLAPEGEAARQIREERQLRKQDEQHQRDALIQARNGWRSAQQQLLVDTFSYGQLSMDPIPDAPVEAELTVLALLRFAAATSPIPPLREWHHAFPFHADRDRIHHLINDARSAKLIQPDATTPPEAFAWEPRTFQEAWDLVQDDHSRLQGPTLTSAYYPLSVLWQIPFGPSPETGRERLDAHLCDRLKPANLTAQRQEDLLRIAHEILAAEAVRYFNRELERHNLPEVAENHAPRLSDAVDRVVAEYSLGFAYFLAWKATQTAAAAAQANPQAPRHNMTTHGVNMFERHVQRALDDAAPPAREFEENTKFPLAATTKTLFYTVLEMDPMRTSMAAARIAMPPPAPSMATASQATASTEEDGPGFRKYSGTWVEFTGEAQAEVVMRAGLYLHQLEDQADIHVLVSSMHWEAFSMEYPDGYRLRLELDGVTAEQLPAEARFDLSAASDMPTGCASERPAPQPENTHIRNEIDDEPS
;
A
#
# COMPACT_ATOMS: atom_id res chain seq x y z
N MET A 1 -1.82 -51.10 -8.45
CA MET A 1 -2.99 -50.90 -7.59
C MET A 1 -4.06 -50.23 -8.42
N ALA A 2 -5.17 -50.93 -8.68
CA ALA A 2 -6.29 -50.46 -9.48
C ALA A 2 -7.45 -50.08 -8.56
N MET A 3 -8.11 -48.94 -8.80
CA MET A 3 -9.55 -48.68 -8.56
C MET A 3 -9.91 -47.31 -9.20
N ARG A 4 -10.70 -47.33 -10.28
CA ARG A 4 -12.13 -46.92 -10.36
C ARG A 4 -12.36 -45.41 -10.31
N THR A 5 -12.54 -44.80 -11.49
CA THR A 5 -13.28 -43.56 -11.70
C THR A 5 -14.60 -43.89 -12.40
N SER A 6 -15.70 -43.45 -11.81
CA SER A 6 -17.06 -43.56 -12.37
C SER A 6 -17.47 -42.17 -12.84
N GLY A 7 -18.05 -42.13 -14.04
CA GLY A 7 -18.42 -40.90 -14.74
C GLY A 7 -19.82 -40.39 -14.39
N LEU A 8 -20.05 -39.15 -14.79
CA LEU A 8 -21.34 -38.53 -15.03
C LEU A 8 -21.22 -37.69 -16.30
N PRO A 9 -22.11 -37.84 -17.30
CA PRO A 9 -22.17 -36.93 -18.43
C PRO A 9 -23.17 -35.80 -18.21
N SER A 10 -22.90 -34.70 -18.89
CA SER A 10 -23.73 -33.51 -19.07
C SER A 10 -25.03 -33.83 -19.81
N ASN A 11 -26.07 -33.06 -19.54
CA ASN A 11 -27.23 -32.92 -20.42
C ASN A 11 -27.48 -31.44 -20.67
N ASP A 12 -27.28 -31.04 -21.92
CA ASP A 12 -27.81 -29.84 -22.54
C ASP A 12 -29.28 -30.04 -22.93
N ASP A 13 -29.98 -28.90 -22.99
CA ASP A 13 -31.09 -28.55 -23.89
C ASP A 13 -32.27 -29.50 -24.09
N LEU A 14 -33.45 -29.03 -23.67
CA LEU A 14 -34.68 -29.13 -24.49
C LEU A 14 -35.78 -28.17 -24.01
N LEU A 15 -35.98 -27.13 -24.84
CA LEU A 15 -37.20 -26.33 -24.99
C LEU A 15 -38.45 -27.21 -25.03
N LEU A 16 -39.54 -26.84 -24.34
CA LEU A 16 -40.91 -27.19 -24.76
C LEU A 16 -41.97 -26.27 -24.11
N LEU A 17 -42.48 -25.35 -24.94
CA LEU A 17 -43.90 -25.03 -25.17
C LEU A 17 -44.87 -25.06 -23.98
N SER A 18 -45.23 -23.85 -23.57
CA SER A 18 -46.44 -23.51 -22.81
C SER A 18 -47.70 -23.80 -23.62
N ASP A 19 -48.33 -24.95 -23.37
CA ASP A 19 -49.63 -25.31 -23.95
C ASP A 19 -50.76 -24.99 -22.94
N ARG A 20 -51.51 -23.93 -23.24
CA ARG A 20 -52.74 -23.53 -22.53
C ARG A 20 -53.82 -24.58 -22.76
N ARG A 21 -54.01 -25.50 -21.82
CA ARG A 21 -55.25 -26.31 -21.76
C ARG A 21 -56.33 -25.53 -21.03
N VAL A 22 -57.32 -25.13 -21.82
CA VAL A 22 -58.67 -24.74 -21.39
C VAL A 22 -59.26 -25.93 -20.61
N VAL A 23 -59.51 -25.74 -19.32
CA VAL A 23 -60.26 -26.69 -18.49
C VAL A 23 -61.74 -26.32 -18.59
N GLU A 24 -62.52 -27.19 -19.22
CA GLU A 24 -63.98 -27.13 -19.27
C GLU A 24 -64.60 -27.20 -17.86
N PRO A 25 -65.78 -26.57 -17.64
CA PRO A 25 -66.39 -26.49 -16.32
C PRO A 25 -66.92 -27.87 -15.90
N ARG A 26 -66.34 -28.43 -14.83
CA ARG A 26 -66.88 -29.63 -14.18
C ARG A 26 -68.27 -29.33 -13.61
N GLU A 27 -69.18 -30.27 -13.88
CA GLU A 27 -70.51 -30.42 -13.31
C GLU A 27 -70.59 -30.04 -11.84
N LYS A 28 -71.61 -29.23 -11.52
CA LYS A 28 -72.05 -28.98 -10.15
C LYS A 28 -72.53 -30.30 -9.54
N VAL A 29 -71.68 -30.92 -8.73
CA VAL A 29 -72.11 -31.93 -7.77
C VAL A 29 -72.83 -31.18 -6.65
N GLU A 30 -74.15 -31.28 -6.61
CA GLU A 30 -74.97 -30.79 -5.51
C GLU A 30 -74.56 -31.53 -4.22
N PRO A 31 -74.15 -30.83 -3.15
CA PRO A 31 -73.80 -31.49 -1.91
C PRO A 31 -75.06 -32.02 -1.24
N THR A 32 -75.09 -33.33 -1.04
CA THR A 32 -75.95 -34.00 -0.08
C THR A 32 -75.65 -33.48 1.33
N ALA A 33 -76.34 -32.44 1.78
CA ALA A 33 -76.17 -31.93 3.14
C ALA A 33 -77.51 -32.00 3.90
N LYS A 34 -77.58 -32.90 4.89
CA LYS A 34 -78.66 -32.97 5.88
C LYS A 34 -78.80 -31.72 6.76
N HIS A 35 -77.89 -30.75 6.63
CA HIS A 35 -77.83 -29.54 7.45
C HIS A 35 -77.48 -28.33 6.57
N LYS A 36 -78.22 -27.23 6.74
CA LYS A 36 -77.92 -25.96 6.06
C LYS A 36 -76.70 -25.31 6.72
N PHE A 37 -75.71 -24.89 5.92
CA PHE A 37 -74.49 -24.21 6.38
C PHE A 37 -74.48 -22.78 5.84
N ASP A 38 -74.68 -21.81 6.73
CA ASP A 38 -74.76 -20.38 6.37
C ASP A 38 -73.56 -19.64 6.96
N VAL A 39 -72.98 -18.70 6.20
CA VAL A 39 -71.87 -17.85 6.67
C VAL A 39 -72.24 -16.39 6.45
N GLU A 40 -72.34 -15.64 7.55
CA GLU A 40 -72.79 -14.26 7.53
C GLU A 40 -71.70 -13.31 8.05
N PRO A 41 -71.45 -12.17 7.38
CA PRO A 41 -70.60 -11.12 7.91
C PRO A 41 -71.15 -10.52 9.21
N ILE A 42 -70.28 -10.17 10.15
CA ILE A 42 -70.66 -9.41 11.34
C ILE A 42 -70.74 -7.94 10.97
N ALA A 43 -71.87 -7.29 11.28
CA ALA A 43 -72.07 -5.88 10.99
C ALA A 43 -71.00 -5.00 11.68
N GLY A 44 -70.41 -4.07 10.93
CA GLY A 44 -69.44 -3.09 11.45
C GLY A 44 -67.98 -3.57 11.49
N VAL A 45 -67.68 -4.77 11.01
CA VAL A 45 -66.30 -5.26 10.88
C VAL A 45 -65.71 -4.85 9.52
N ASP A 46 -64.41 -4.53 9.50
CA ASP A 46 -63.64 -4.22 8.28
C ASP A 46 -63.83 -5.28 7.19
N ASN A 47 -64.10 -4.84 5.96
CA ASN A 47 -64.32 -5.71 4.79
C ASN A 47 -63.13 -6.65 4.53
N GLU A 48 -61.90 -6.24 4.84
CA GLU A 48 -60.73 -7.11 4.68
C GLU A 48 -60.78 -8.33 5.61
N LEU A 49 -61.22 -8.12 6.86
CA LEU A 49 -61.38 -9.20 7.83
C LEU A 49 -62.52 -10.12 7.43
N VAL A 50 -63.62 -9.55 6.91
CA VAL A 50 -64.76 -10.31 6.38
C VAL A 50 -64.31 -11.19 5.22
N GLU A 51 -63.50 -10.67 4.30
CA GLU A 51 -62.98 -11.45 3.18
C GLU A 51 -62.14 -12.64 3.65
N ILE A 52 -61.22 -12.44 4.59
CA ILE A 52 -60.42 -13.53 5.20
C ILE A 52 -61.35 -14.54 5.90
N GLY A 53 -62.39 -14.07 6.59
CA GLY A 53 -63.39 -14.90 7.24
C GLY A 53 -64.19 -15.75 6.25
N LEU A 54 -64.60 -15.17 5.11
CA LEU A 54 -65.30 -15.88 4.04
C LEU A 54 -64.38 -16.89 3.34
N GLN A 55 -63.12 -16.53 3.08
CA GLN A 55 -62.11 -17.46 2.56
C GLN A 55 -61.88 -18.63 3.53
N TYR A 56 -61.84 -18.35 4.84
CA TYR A 56 -61.73 -19.39 5.86
C TYR A 56 -62.94 -20.33 5.88
N TRP A 57 -64.16 -19.87 5.63
CA TRP A 57 -65.34 -20.75 5.60
C TRP A 57 -65.74 -21.23 4.20
N SER A 58 -64.95 -20.93 3.16
CA SER A 58 -65.23 -21.32 1.79
C SER A 58 -65.12 -22.84 1.60
N LEU A 59 -66.27 -23.50 1.46
CA LEU A 59 -66.43 -24.92 1.26
C LEU A 59 -66.79 -25.19 -0.20
N THR A 60 -66.03 -26.04 -0.89
CA THR A 60 -66.29 -26.42 -2.29
C THR A 60 -67.18 -27.64 -2.41
N GLY A 61 -67.23 -28.48 -1.38
CA GLY A 61 -68.12 -29.64 -1.33
C GLY A 61 -67.67 -30.69 -0.31
N VAL A 62 -68.15 -31.91 -0.51
CA VAL A 62 -67.78 -33.10 0.26
C VAL A 62 -67.22 -34.13 -0.72
N ASP A 63 -66.10 -34.77 -0.39
CA ASP A 63 -65.51 -35.81 -1.23
C ASP A 63 -66.31 -37.13 -1.16
N GLN A 64 -65.89 -38.12 -1.96
CA GLN A 64 -66.53 -39.45 -2.02
C GLN A 64 -66.42 -40.25 -0.72
N TYR A 65 -65.60 -39.83 0.24
CA TYR A 65 -65.40 -40.46 1.55
C TYR A 65 -66.12 -39.72 2.67
N GLY A 66 -66.85 -38.64 2.36
CA GLY A 66 -67.55 -37.83 3.36
C GLY A 66 -66.69 -36.75 4.01
N ASN A 67 -65.47 -36.49 3.53
CA ASN A 67 -64.61 -35.43 4.05
C ASN A 67 -64.95 -34.08 3.41
N LEU A 68 -64.83 -33.01 4.18
CA LEU A 68 -65.04 -31.65 3.70
C LEU A 68 -63.91 -31.20 2.79
N MET A 69 -64.26 -30.73 1.59
CA MET A 69 -63.33 -30.08 0.68
C MET A 69 -63.40 -28.56 0.85
N TRP A 70 -62.35 -27.98 1.39
CA TRP A 70 -62.20 -26.55 1.54
C TRP A 70 -61.62 -25.93 0.27
N ALA A 71 -62.06 -24.73 -0.11
CA ALA A 71 -61.55 -24.03 -1.29
C ALA A 71 -60.05 -23.75 -1.20
N MET A 72 -59.54 -23.54 0.02
CA MET A 72 -58.12 -23.28 0.31
C MET A 72 -57.74 -23.88 1.67
N PRO A 73 -56.56 -24.50 1.81
CA PRO A 73 -56.08 -24.96 3.11
C PRO A 73 -55.74 -23.78 4.03
N VAL A 74 -55.92 -23.96 5.35
CA VAL A 74 -55.79 -22.86 6.33
C VAL A 74 -54.41 -22.18 6.31
N LYS A 75 -53.35 -22.92 6.00
CA LYS A 75 -51.97 -22.42 5.91
C LYS A 75 -51.72 -21.44 4.74
N ASP A 76 -52.56 -21.49 3.71
CA ASP A 76 -52.41 -20.66 2.51
C ASP A 76 -53.28 -19.40 2.58
N ILE A 77 -54.10 -19.25 3.63
CA ILE A 77 -54.91 -18.05 3.87
C ILE A 77 -53.99 -16.95 4.43
N ASP A 78 -53.72 -15.92 3.63
CA ASP A 78 -52.96 -14.76 4.08
C ASP A 78 -53.79 -13.92 5.05
N THR A 79 -53.50 -14.10 6.33
CA THR A 79 -54.11 -13.33 7.41
C THR A 79 -53.46 -11.97 7.60
N ARG A 80 -52.47 -11.57 6.78
CA ARG A 80 -51.73 -10.29 6.86
C ARG A 80 -51.18 -10.01 8.26
N GLY A 81 -50.69 -11.05 8.93
CA GLY A 81 -50.16 -10.95 10.30
C GLY A 81 -51.21 -10.69 11.38
N ARG A 82 -52.51 -10.77 11.07
CA ARG A 82 -53.63 -10.57 12.03
C ARG A 82 -53.88 -11.78 12.94
N GLY A 83 -52.97 -12.76 12.97
CA GLY A 83 -53.05 -13.96 13.80
C GLY A 83 -53.67 -15.16 13.08
N PRO A 84 -53.95 -16.28 13.80
CA PRO A 84 -54.45 -17.49 13.16
C PRO A 84 -55.80 -17.27 12.46
N ALA A 85 -55.97 -17.84 11.26
CA ALA A 85 -57.13 -17.58 10.40
C ALA A 85 -58.48 -17.92 11.07
N ASN A 86 -58.51 -18.91 11.98
CA ASN A 86 -59.72 -19.25 12.73
C ASN A 86 -60.13 -18.15 13.75
N VAL A 87 -59.17 -17.38 14.26
CA VAL A 87 -59.44 -16.24 15.15
C VAL A 87 -59.94 -15.04 14.33
N VAL A 88 -59.33 -14.80 13.16
CA VAL A 88 -59.78 -13.77 12.23
C VAL A 88 -61.22 -14.06 11.75
N ALA A 89 -61.50 -15.31 11.35
CA ALA A 89 -62.83 -15.72 10.95
C ALA A 89 -63.85 -15.59 12.09
N ALA A 90 -63.49 -15.95 13.32
CA ALA A 90 -64.35 -15.76 14.49
C ALA A 90 -64.59 -14.28 14.82
N ALA A 91 -63.67 -13.38 14.46
CA ALA A 91 -63.82 -11.93 14.64
C ALA A 91 -64.66 -11.26 13.56
N ALA A 92 -64.76 -11.87 12.37
CA ALA A 92 -65.29 -11.19 11.18
C ALA A 92 -66.60 -11.76 10.62
N VAL A 93 -66.81 -13.07 10.75
CA VAL A 93 -67.98 -13.75 10.21
C VAL A 93 -68.59 -14.71 11.24
N ARG A 94 -69.82 -15.13 10.98
CA ARG A 94 -70.57 -16.11 11.76
C ARG A 94 -70.93 -17.27 10.85
N ALA A 95 -70.30 -18.42 11.06
CA ALA A 95 -70.70 -19.67 10.41
C ALA A 95 -71.74 -20.36 11.29
N VAL A 96 -72.96 -20.52 10.79
CA VAL A 96 -74.15 -20.98 11.52
C VAL A 96 -74.65 -22.28 10.91
N LEU A 97 -75.00 -23.23 11.78
CA LEU A 97 -75.77 -24.43 11.45
C LEU A 97 -77.16 -24.28 12.09
N PRO A 98 -78.19 -23.81 11.35
CA PRO A 98 -79.50 -23.47 11.92
C PRO A 98 -80.21 -24.67 12.57
N ASP A 99 -79.99 -25.86 12.03
CA ASP A 99 -80.65 -27.09 12.48
C ASP A 99 -80.02 -27.72 13.73
N MET A 100 -78.96 -27.11 14.29
CA MET A 100 -78.19 -27.65 15.40
C MET A 100 -78.11 -26.68 16.57
N GLN A 101 -78.22 -27.22 17.79
CA GLN A 101 -78.10 -26.43 19.02
C GLN A 101 -76.75 -26.65 19.70
N CYS A 102 -76.22 -25.58 20.27
CA CYS A 102 -75.00 -25.63 21.04
C CYS A 102 -75.20 -26.37 22.37
N SER A 103 -74.38 -27.39 22.61
CA SER A 103 -74.36 -28.19 23.86
C SER A 103 -74.27 -27.37 25.17
N LYS A 104 -73.70 -26.16 25.14
CA LYS A 104 -73.55 -25.27 26.31
C LYS A 104 -74.69 -24.26 26.50
N CYS A 105 -75.03 -23.47 25.49
CA CYS A 105 -75.97 -22.35 25.61
C CYS A 105 -77.37 -22.62 25.04
N GLN A 106 -77.58 -23.79 24.40
CA GLN A 106 -78.85 -24.20 23.77
C GLN A 106 -79.35 -23.26 22.64
N GLN A 107 -78.53 -22.29 22.21
CA GLN A 107 -78.79 -21.45 21.04
C GLN A 107 -78.33 -22.17 19.75
N GLU A 108 -78.69 -21.61 18.60
CA GLU A 108 -78.20 -22.05 17.29
C GLU A 108 -76.67 -22.19 17.26
N LEU A 109 -76.18 -23.27 16.66
CA LEU A 109 -74.77 -23.62 16.70
C LEU A 109 -73.97 -22.73 15.76
N ARG A 110 -73.26 -21.78 16.35
CA ARG A 110 -72.25 -20.95 15.69
C ARG A 110 -70.88 -21.60 15.79
N LEU A 111 -70.29 -21.97 14.66
CA LEU A 111 -69.07 -22.76 14.62
C LEU A 111 -67.83 -21.92 14.98
N ARG A 112 -66.91 -22.54 15.74
CA ARG A 112 -65.66 -21.92 16.20
C ARG A 112 -64.44 -22.19 15.31
N SER A 113 -64.50 -23.23 14.48
CA SER A 113 -63.40 -23.66 13.59
C SER A 113 -63.88 -24.68 12.56
N ARG A 114 -63.12 -24.89 11.49
CA ARG A 114 -63.36 -25.96 10.51
C ARG A 114 -63.45 -27.35 11.15
N SER A 115 -62.59 -27.65 12.12
CA SER A 115 -62.63 -28.90 12.90
C SER A 115 -63.91 -29.05 13.74
N ALA A 116 -64.54 -27.95 14.16
CA ALA A 116 -65.82 -28.01 14.84
C ALA A 116 -66.93 -28.45 13.89
N LEU A 117 -66.89 -28.04 12.62
CA LEU A 117 -67.83 -28.52 11.59
C LEU A 117 -67.65 -30.01 11.33
N GLU A 118 -66.40 -30.47 11.18
CA GLU A 118 -66.09 -31.90 11.01
C GLU A 118 -66.60 -32.75 12.19
N THR A 119 -66.42 -32.26 13.42
CA THR A 119 -66.92 -32.94 14.64
C THR A 119 -68.44 -33.05 14.63
N VAL A 120 -69.15 -31.99 14.21
CA VAL A 120 -70.63 -31.99 14.14
C VAL A 120 -71.14 -32.96 13.08
N LEU A 121 -70.50 -32.99 11.91
CA LEU A 121 -70.88 -33.90 10.83
C LEU A 121 -70.61 -35.37 11.19
N ALA A 122 -69.62 -35.64 12.04
CA ALA A 122 -69.37 -36.96 12.62
C ALA A 122 -70.32 -37.33 13.77
N GLY A 123 -71.30 -36.47 14.11
CA GLY A 123 -72.27 -36.69 15.20
C GLY A 123 -71.72 -36.39 16.61
N GLY A 124 -70.57 -35.75 16.72
CA GLY A 124 -69.95 -35.36 17.98
C GLY A 124 -70.53 -34.06 18.57
N PRO A 125 -70.37 -33.82 19.89
CA PRO A 125 -70.82 -32.59 20.52
C PRO A 125 -69.95 -31.39 20.13
N ALA A 126 -70.58 -30.26 19.80
CA ALA A 126 -69.89 -29.00 19.57
C ALA A 126 -70.44 -27.88 20.46
N SER A 127 -69.58 -26.91 20.75
CA SER A 127 -69.90 -25.71 21.51
C SER A 127 -69.71 -24.47 20.64
N CYS A 128 -70.55 -23.46 20.88
CA CYS A 128 -70.60 -22.26 20.07
C CYS A 128 -69.32 -21.39 20.18
N VAL A 129 -69.03 -20.60 19.16
CA VAL A 129 -67.96 -19.58 19.19
C VAL A 129 -68.15 -18.59 20.35
N ASP A 130 -69.40 -18.25 20.69
CA ASP A 130 -69.75 -17.34 21.80
C ASP A 130 -69.54 -17.98 23.17
N CYS A 131 -69.42 -19.30 23.22
CA CYS A 131 -69.24 -20.09 24.42
C CYS A 131 -67.74 -20.31 24.74
N ASP A 132 -66.84 -19.87 23.85
CA ASP A 132 -65.38 -19.95 23.99
C ASP A 132 -64.80 -18.59 24.37
N VAL A 133 -64.67 -18.35 25.67
CA VAL A 133 -64.21 -17.07 26.24
C VAL A 133 -62.81 -16.69 25.74
N ASN A 134 -61.94 -17.67 25.50
CA ASN A 134 -60.58 -17.40 25.03
C ASN A 134 -60.58 -16.98 23.56
N LEU A 135 -61.38 -17.63 22.72
CA LEU A 135 -61.52 -17.26 21.32
C LEU A 135 -62.19 -15.89 21.17
N GLN A 136 -63.24 -15.61 21.95
CA GLN A 136 -63.92 -14.30 21.99
C GLN A 136 -62.98 -13.18 22.43
N ARG A 137 -62.16 -13.40 23.48
CA ARG A 137 -61.16 -12.41 23.92
C ARG A 137 -60.14 -12.09 22.82
N ARG A 138 -59.68 -13.12 22.10
CA ARG A 138 -58.72 -12.95 20.99
C ARG A 138 -59.36 -12.27 19.79
N ALA A 139 -60.61 -12.62 19.46
CA ALA A 139 -61.37 -11.96 18.39
C ALA A 139 -61.62 -10.48 18.71
N ALA A 140 -62.01 -10.16 19.94
CA ALA A 140 -62.20 -8.78 20.40
C ALA A 140 -60.90 -7.97 20.35
N ALA A 141 -59.76 -8.56 20.72
CA ALA A 141 -58.46 -7.90 20.64
C ALA A 141 -58.03 -7.56 19.19
N LEU A 142 -58.52 -8.30 18.19
CA LEU A 142 -58.27 -7.99 16.78
C LEU A 142 -59.08 -6.80 16.27
N LEU A 143 -60.22 -6.52 16.89
CA LEU A 143 -61.12 -5.41 16.55
C LEU A 143 -60.80 -4.14 17.36
N ALA A 144 -59.84 -4.19 18.28
CA ALA A 144 -59.47 -3.04 19.11
C ALA A 144 -58.56 -2.06 18.34
N PRO A 145 -58.82 -0.73 18.41
CA PRO A 145 -58.08 0.28 17.66
C PRO A 145 -56.59 0.35 18.01
N GLU A 146 -56.22 -0.03 19.24
CA GLU A 146 -54.82 -0.10 19.69
C GLU A 146 -54.00 -1.16 18.90
N GLY A 147 -54.66 -2.20 18.38
CA GLY A 147 -54.04 -3.23 17.56
C GLY A 147 -53.72 -2.77 16.13
N GLU A 148 -54.46 -1.80 15.60
CA GLU A 148 -54.22 -1.20 14.27
C GLU A 148 -53.04 -0.23 14.32
N ALA A 149 -52.99 0.67 15.30
CA ALA A 149 -51.86 1.59 15.48
C ALA A 149 -50.53 0.86 15.72
N ALA A 150 -50.53 -0.19 16.56
CA ALA A 150 -49.34 -1.02 16.78
C ALA A 150 -48.88 -1.77 15.52
N ARG A 151 -49.79 -2.02 14.57
CA ARG A 151 -49.46 -2.67 13.30
C ARG A 151 -48.83 -1.70 12.30
N GLN A 152 -49.40 -0.52 12.13
CA GLN A 152 -48.81 0.52 11.28
C GLN A 152 -47.36 0.80 11.68
N ILE A 153 -47.09 0.89 12.99
CA ILE A 153 -45.71 1.04 13.51
C ILE A 153 -44.81 -0.14 13.15
N ARG A 154 -45.31 -1.39 13.12
CA ARG A 154 -44.52 -2.57 12.74
C ARG A 154 -44.25 -2.61 11.24
N GLU A 155 -45.26 -2.29 10.42
CA GLU A 155 -45.13 -2.22 8.96
C GLU A 155 -44.13 -1.13 8.57
N GLU A 156 -44.25 0.08 9.14
CA GLU A 156 -43.26 1.15 8.94
C GLU A 156 -41.85 0.74 9.37
N ARG A 157 -41.70 0.05 10.51
CA ARG A 157 -40.39 -0.47 10.95
C ARG A 157 -39.85 -1.54 10.00
N GLN A 158 -40.72 -2.36 9.44
CA GLN A 158 -40.32 -3.41 8.50
C GLN A 158 -39.90 -2.82 7.15
N LEU A 159 -40.64 -1.84 6.65
CA LEU A 159 -40.28 -1.07 5.46
C LEU A 159 -38.94 -0.36 5.66
N ARG A 160 -38.75 0.39 6.77
CA ARG A 160 -37.46 1.03 7.09
C ARG A 160 -36.31 0.04 7.14
N LYS A 161 -36.50 -1.14 7.75
CA LYS A 161 -35.47 -2.18 7.78
C LYS A 161 -35.16 -2.75 6.39
N GLN A 162 -36.16 -2.90 5.53
CA GLN A 162 -35.96 -3.34 4.16
C GLN A 162 -35.20 -2.29 3.36
N ASP A 163 -35.56 -1.02 3.51
CA ASP A 163 -34.86 0.10 2.86
C ASP A 163 -33.41 0.21 3.33
N GLU A 164 -33.16 0.14 4.65
CA GLU A 164 -31.81 0.10 5.23
C GLU A 164 -30.99 -1.10 4.71
N GLN A 165 -31.62 -2.26 4.58
CA GLN A 165 -30.95 -3.46 4.06
C GLN A 165 -30.62 -3.31 2.58
N HIS A 166 -31.56 -2.80 1.76
CA HIS A 166 -31.33 -2.54 0.35
C HIS A 166 -30.20 -1.52 0.13
N GLN A 167 -30.14 -0.45 0.93
CA GLN A 167 -29.04 0.52 0.87
C GLN A 167 -27.69 -0.10 1.23
N ARG A 168 -27.65 -0.95 2.27
CA ARG A 168 -26.43 -1.67 2.65
C ARG A 168 -25.95 -2.63 1.55
N ASP A 169 -26.88 -3.39 0.97
CA ASP A 169 -26.56 -4.35 -0.09
C ASP A 169 -26.07 -3.62 -1.35
N ALA A 170 -26.69 -2.48 -1.71
CA ALA A 170 -26.25 -1.63 -2.81
C ALA A 170 -24.83 -1.07 -2.58
N LEU A 171 -24.52 -0.60 -1.36
CA LEU A 171 -23.18 -0.11 -1.00
C LEU A 171 -22.13 -1.23 -1.12
N ILE A 172 -22.44 -2.43 -0.62
CA ILE A 172 -21.53 -3.59 -0.72
C ILE A 172 -21.29 -3.96 -2.19
N GLN A 173 -22.35 -4.02 -3.00
CA GLN A 173 -22.24 -4.31 -4.42
C GLN A 173 -21.38 -3.26 -5.16
N ALA A 174 -21.64 -1.97 -4.92
CA ALA A 174 -20.86 -0.90 -5.53
C ALA A 174 -19.39 -0.93 -5.10
N ARG A 175 -19.11 -1.19 -3.82
CA ARG A 175 -17.74 -1.32 -3.31
C ARG A 175 -17.00 -2.50 -3.94
N ASN A 176 -17.67 -3.63 -4.12
CA ASN A 176 -17.10 -4.81 -4.77
C ASN A 176 -16.85 -4.52 -6.26
N GLY A 177 -17.81 -3.90 -6.95
CA GLY A 177 -17.67 -3.48 -8.34
C GLY A 177 -16.49 -2.50 -8.53
N TRP A 178 -16.33 -1.55 -7.61
CA TRP A 178 -15.18 -0.63 -7.60
C TRP A 178 -13.85 -1.37 -7.50
N ARG A 179 -13.71 -2.27 -6.52
CA ARG A 179 -12.48 -3.05 -6.34
C ARG A 179 -12.19 -3.94 -7.56
N SER A 180 -13.22 -4.56 -8.14
CA SER A 180 -13.08 -5.33 -9.37
C SER A 180 -12.62 -4.46 -10.54
N ALA A 181 -13.12 -3.22 -10.66
CA ALA A 181 -12.67 -2.27 -11.68
C ALA A 181 -11.20 -1.85 -11.48
N GLN A 182 -10.77 -1.61 -10.23
CA GLN A 182 -9.35 -1.36 -9.92
C GLN A 182 -8.48 -2.53 -10.37
N GLN A 183 -8.87 -3.76 -9.99
CA GLN A 183 -8.12 -4.95 -10.36
C GLN A 183 -8.06 -5.14 -11.88
N GLN A 184 -9.16 -4.89 -12.59
CA GLN A 184 -9.19 -4.99 -14.04
C GLN A 184 -8.27 -3.96 -14.70
N LEU A 185 -8.23 -2.72 -14.21
CA LEU A 185 -7.30 -1.71 -14.71
C LEU A 185 -5.84 -2.09 -14.50
N LEU A 186 -5.52 -2.75 -13.37
CA LEU A 186 -4.16 -3.28 -13.15
C LEU A 186 -3.84 -4.41 -14.12
N VAL A 187 -4.80 -5.31 -14.39
CA VAL A 187 -4.64 -6.38 -15.39
C VAL A 187 -4.42 -5.80 -16.78
N ASP A 188 -5.17 -4.75 -17.15
CA ASP A 188 -5.05 -4.11 -18.47
C ASP A 188 -3.73 -3.33 -18.61
N THR A 189 -3.26 -2.70 -17.53
CA THR A 189 -2.04 -1.87 -17.52
C THR A 189 -0.76 -2.70 -17.42
N PHE A 190 -0.79 -3.79 -16.64
CA PHE A 190 0.39 -4.59 -16.28
C PHE A 190 0.32 -6.03 -16.80
N SER A 191 -0.50 -6.29 -17.83
CA SER A 191 -0.76 -7.63 -18.33
C SER A 191 0.52 -8.39 -18.70
N TYR A 192 0.58 -9.64 -18.25
CA TYR A 192 1.66 -10.59 -18.53
C TYR A 192 1.91 -10.83 -20.03
N GLY A 193 0.91 -10.54 -20.88
CA GLY A 193 1.03 -10.61 -22.34
C GLY A 193 2.02 -9.61 -22.96
N GLN A 194 2.58 -8.68 -22.17
CA GLN A 194 3.64 -7.75 -22.56
C GLN A 194 5.05 -8.23 -22.19
N LEU A 195 5.24 -9.53 -21.93
CA LEU A 195 6.57 -10.11 -21.85
C LEU A 195 7.31 -9.87 -23.17
N SER A 196 8.33 -9.01 -23.09
CA SER A 196 9.04 -8.62 -24.28
C SER A 196 10.18 -9.59 -24.59
N MET A 197 10.29 -9.95 -25.87
CA MET A 197 11.50 -10.58 -26.40
C MET A 197 12.58 -9.53 -26.76
N ASP A 198 12.27 -8.25 -26.57
CA ASP A 198 13.17 -7.13 -26.79
C ASP A 198 14.50 -7.31 -26.03
N PRO A 199 15.56 -6.62 -26.49
CA PRO A 199 16.77 -6.50 -25.70
C PRO A 199 16.46 -5.87 -24.34
N ILE A 200 17.12 -6.38 -23.30
CA ILE A 200 17.08 -5.76 -21.97
C ILE A 200 17.73 -4.37 -22.10
N PRO A 201 17.05 -3.30 -21.65
CA PRO A 201 17.55 -1.95 -21.81
C PRO A 201 18.77 -1.71 -20.93
N ASP A 202 19.66 -0.85 -21.42
CA ASP A 202 20.76 -0.32 -20.63
C ASP A 202 20.22 0.57 -19.50
N ALA A 203 20.76 0.39 -18.30
CA ALA A 203 20.34 1.13 -17.12
C ALA A 203 21.56 1.69 -16.35
N PRO A 204 21.35 2.68 -15.46
CA PRO A 204 22.37 3.11 -14.52
C PRO A 204 22.87 1.95 -13.66
N VAL A 205 24.15 1.97 -13.29
CA VAL A 205 24.81 0.91 -12.51
C VAL A 205 24.06 0.60 -11.20
N GLU A 206 23.54 1.64 -10.54
CA GLU A 206 22.78 1.50 -9.29
C GLU A 206 21.44 0.78 -9.47
N ALA A 207 20.71 1.08 -10.55
CA ALA A 207 19.46 0.40 -10.88
C ALA A 207 19.72 -1.07 -11.24
N GLU A 208 20.76 -1.34 -12.03
CA GLU A 208 21.18 -2.71 -12.38
C GLU A 208 21.59 -3.51 -11.12
N LEU A 209 22.39 -2.92 -10.22
CA LEU A 209 22.81 -3.55 -8.97
C LEU A 209 21.62 -3.82 -8.04
N THR A 210 20.69 -2.87 -7.94
CA THR A 210 19.47 -2.99 -7.15
C THR A 210 18.64 -4.18 -7.63
N VAL A 211 18.43 -4.30 -8.94
CA VAL A 211 17.66 -5.40 -9.50
C VAL A 211 18.39 -6.72 -9.34
N LEU A 212 19.71 -6.77 -9.53
CA LEU A 212 20.49 -7.99 -9.28
C LEU A 212 20.37 -8.44 -7.81
N ALA A 213 20.42 -7.51 -6.85
CA ALA A 213 20.20 -7.81 -5.44
C ALA A 213 18.76 -8.28 -5.18
N LEU A 214 17.76 -7.65 -5.82
CA LEU A 214 16.37 -8.07 -5.75
C LEU A 214 16.22 -9.51 -6.24
N LEU A 215 16.82 -9.83 -7.39
CA LEU A 215 16.78 -11.17 -7.96
C LEU A 215 17.42 -12.17 -7.01
N ARG A 216 18.65 -11.95 -6.54
CA ARG A 216 19.39 -12.95 -5.76
C ARG A 216 18.84 -13.24 -4.38
N PHE A 217 18.18 -12.27 -3.76
CA PHE A 217 17.68 -12.42 -2.39
C PHE A 217 16.17 -12.62 -2.28
N ALA A 218 15.39 -12.30 -3.32
CA ALA A 218 13.97 -12.64 -3.36
C ALA A 218 13.76 -14.17 -3.25
N ALA A 219 12.58 -14.55 -2.74
CA ALA A 219 12.08 -15.90 -2.92
C ALA A 219 12.07 -16.27 -4.41
N ALA A 220 12.37 -17.54 -4.72
CA ALA A 220 12.33 -18.07 -6.08
C ALA A 220 10.88 -18.30 -6.57
N THR A 221 10.04 -17.29 -6.40
CA THR A 221 8.64 -17.23 -6.83
C THR A 221 8.49 -16.11 -7.84
N SER A 222 7.57 -16.28 -8.78
CA SER A 222 7.13 -15.20 -9.65
C SER A 222 5.62 -14.99 -9.49
N PRO A 223 5.16 -13.74 -9.33
CA PRO A 223 5.96 -12.51 -9.20
C PRO A 223 6.83 -12.48 -7.94
N ILE A 224 7.82 -11.59 -7.93
CA ILE A 224 8.68 -11.33 -6.77
C ILE A 224 7.79 -10.69 -5.68
N PRO A 225 7.76 -11.24 -4.46
CA PRO A 225 6.90 -10.74 -3.40
C PRO A 225 7.35 -9.35 -2.93
N PRO A 226 6.44 -8.55 -2.34
CA PRO A 226 6.76 -7.20 -1.89
C PRO A 226 7.89 -7.20 -0.86
N LEU A 227 8.81 -6.23 -0.95
CA LEU A 227 9.96 -6.12 -0.05
C LEU A 227 9.57 -6.07 1.43
N ARG A 228 8.41 -5.48 1.76
CA ARG A 228 7.91 -5.43 3.15
C ARG A 228 7.60 -6.82 3.74
N GLU A 229 7.42 -7.83 2.90
CA GLU A 229 7.07 -9.21 3.28
C GLU A 229 8.32 -10.11 3.33
N TRP A 230 9.50 -9.57 3.05
CA TRP A 230 10.74 -10.34 3.07
C TRP A 230 11.18 -10.65 4.49
N HIS A 231 11.27 -11.95 4.81
CA HIS A 231 11.69 -12.45 6.12
C HIS A 231 13.18 -12.82 6.15
N HIS A 232 14.06 -11.87 5.85
CA HIS A 232 15.52 -12.06 5.96
C HIS A 232 16.07 -11.52 7.28
N ALA A 233 17.18 -12.09 7.74
CA ALA A 233 17.93 -11.60 8.90
C ALA A 233 18.74 -10.31 8.61
N PHE A 234 18.73 -9.84 7.37
CA PHE A 234 19.43 -8.65 6.90
C PHE A 234 18.47 -7.75 6.10
N PRO A 235 18.70 -6.43 6.07
CA PRO A 235 17.91 -5.52 5.25
C PRO A 235 18.27 -5.65 3.76
N PHE A 236 17.40 -5.15 2.89
CA PHE A 236 17.68 -5.08 1.45
C PHE A 236 18.85 -4.14 1.14
N HIS A 237 18.83 -2.93 1.71
CA HIS A 237 19.89 -1.93 1.60
C HIS A 237 20.32 -1.48 3.00
N ALA A 238 21.56 -1.00 3.14
CA ALA A 238 22.11 -0.57 4.43
C ALA A 238 21.42 0.70 4.95
N ASP A 239 21.15 1.63 4.05
CA ASP A 239 20.25 2.77 4.26
C ASP A 239 18.82 2.38 3.86
N ARG A 240 17.89 2.42 4.82
CA ARG A 240 16.48 2.01 4.61
C ARG A 240 15.68 3.04 3.83
N ASP A 241 16.00 4.32 3.97
CA ASP A 241 15.21 5.40 3.38
C ASP A 241 15.44 5.46 1.85
N ARG A 242 16.63 5.06 1.40
CA ARG A 242 16.97 4.93 -0.03
C ARG A 242 16.22 3.81 -0.76
N ILE A 243 15.67 2.80 -0.08
CA ILE A 243 15.07 1.63 -0.74
C ILE A 243 13.95 2.04 -1.70
N HIS A 244 13.15 3.03 -1.33
CA HIS A 244 12.07 3.54 -2.19
C HIS A 244 12.60 4.11 -3.51
N HIS A 245 13.67 4.90 -3.46
CA HIS A 245 14.30 5.49 -4.64
C HIS A 245 14.94 4.41 -5.53
N LEU A 246 15.71 3.50 -4.94
CA LEU A 246 16.37 2.40 -5.67
C LEU A 246 15.38 1.56 -6.49
N ILE A 247 14.24 1.20 -5.90
CA ILE A 247 13.21 0.41 -6.57
C ILE A 247 12.48 1.23 -7.64
N ASN A 248 12.27 2.53 -7.39
CA ASN A 248 11.71 3.43 -8.39
C ASN A 248 12.64 3.60 -9.60
N ASP A 249 13.95 3.74 -9.38
CA ASP A 249 14.93 3.87 -10.46
C ASP A 249 15.02 2.58 -11.28
N ALA A 250 14.98 1.42 -10.63
CA ALA A 250 14.89 0.13 -11.29
C ALA A 250 13.64 0.01 -12.19
N ARG A 251 12.48 0.48 -11.71
CA ARG A 251 11.24 0.53 -12.51
C ARG A 251 11.34 1.54 -13.65
N SER A 252 11.85 2.74 -13.39
CA SER A 252 12.02 3.79 -14.41
C SER A 252 12.98 3.35 -15.52
N ALA A 253 14.00 2.56 -15.16
CA ALA A 253 14.90 1.90 -16.10
C ALA A 253 14.27 0.69 -16.83
N LYS A 254 12.99 0.38 -16.56
CA LYS A 254 12.22 -0.72 -17.14
C LYS A 254 12.80 -2.11 -16.88
N LEU A 255 13.64 -2.26 -15.86
CA LEU A 255 14.21 -3.55 -15.47
C LEU A 255 13.19 -4.43 -14.72
N ILE A 256 12.25 -3.80 -14.03
CA ILE A 256 11.14 -4.42 -13.30
C ILE A 256 9.85 -3.66 -13.56
N GLN A 257 8.71 -4.35 -13.45
CA GLN A 257 7.38 -3.74 -13.59
C GLN A 257 6.47 -4.26 -12.48
N PRO A 258 5.46 -3.49 -12.02
CA PRO A 258 4.42 -4.03 -11.18
C PRO A 258 3.72 -5.20 -11.87
N ASP A 259 3.37 -6.23 -11.11
CA ASP A 259 2.61 -7.39 -11.58
C ASP A 259 1.10 -7.09 -11.52
N ALA A 260 0.33 -7.62 -12.47
CA ALA A 260 -1.13 -7.46 -12.53
C ALA A 260 -1.86 -7.99 -11.29
N THR A 261 -1.30 -8.95 -10.57
CA THR A 261 -1.85 -9.51 -9.32
C THR A 261 -1.52 -8.67 -8.08
N THR A 262 -0.81 -7.55 -8.25
CA THR A 262 -0.55 -6.61 -7.16
C THR A 262 -1.86 -6.09 -6.57
N PRO A 263 -2.03 -6.11 -5.22
CA PRO A 263 -3.22 -5.56 -4.58
C PRO A 263 -3.46 -4.10 -4.95
N PRO A 264 -4.71 -3.68 -5.24
CA PRO A 264 -5.03 -2.29 -5.57
C PRO A 264 -4.52 -1.28 -4.54
N GLU A 265 -4.44 -1.66 -3.26
CA GLU A 265 -3.97 -0.80 -2.18
C GLU A 265 -2.49 -0.40 -2.30
N ALA A 266 -1.70 -1.07 -3.16
CA ALA A 266 -0.32 -0.70 -3.45
C ALA A 266 -0.18 0.48 -4.44
N PHE A 267 -1.28 0.96 -5.02
CA PHE A 267 -1.29 2.06 -5.98
C PHE A 267 -2.09 3.26 -5.46
N ALA A 268 -1.73 4.45 -5.96
CA ALA A 268 -2.54 5.64 -5.73
C ALA A 268 -3.63 5.73 -6.81
N TRP A 269 -4.86 5.93 -6.36
CA TRP A 269 -6.06 6.00 -7.19
C TRP A 269 -6.68 7.40 -7.14
N GLU A 270 -7.40 7.73 -8.20
CA GLU A 270 -8.30 8.89 -8.24
C GLU A 270 -9.73 8.42 -8.55
N PRO A 271 -10.73 8.76 -7.72
CA PRO A 271 -10.64 9.27 -6.34
C PRO A 271 -9.81 8.36 -5.42
N ARG A 272 -9.27 8.91 -4.31
CA ARG A 272 -8.32 8.17 -3.44
C ARG A 272 -8.99 7.01 -2.74
N THR A 273 -10.27 7.14 -2.40
CA THR A 273 -11.04 6.11 -1.72
C THR A 273 -12.41 5.92 -2.37
N PHE A 274 -12.97 4.72 -2.21
CA PHE A 274 -14.36 4.45 -2.58
C PHE A 274 -15.34 5.41 -1.88
N GLN A 275 -15.07 5.78 -0.62
CA GLN A 275 -15.94 6.68 0.13
C GLN A 275 -15.99 8.08 -0.50
N GLU A 276 -14.86 8.62 -0.91
CA GLU A 276 -14.82 9.90 -1.63
C GLU A 276 -15.63 9.84 -2.93
N ALA A 277 -15.46 8.77 -3.72
CA ALA A 277 -16.22 8.57 -4.95
C ALA A 277 -17.73 8.43 -4.67
N TRP A 278 -18.10 7.74 -3.59
CA TRP A 278 -19.47 7.52 -3.17
C TRP A 278 -20.15 8.82 -2.71
N ASP A 279 -19.46 9.61 -1.89
CA ASP A 279 -19.98 10.87 -1.33
C ASP A 279 -20.20 11.93 -2.41
N LEU A 280 -19.40 11.93 -3.48
CA LEU A 280 -19.56 12.82 -4.64
C LEU A 280 -20.86 12.60 -5.42
N VAL A 281 -21.42 11.39 -5.33
CA VAL A 281 -22.52 10.94 -6.17
C VAL A 281 -23.88 11.06 -5.46
N GLN A 282 -23.87 11.21 -4.12
CA GLN A 282 -25.05 11.36 -3.27
C GLN A 282 -26.12 10.31 -3.59
N ASP A 283 -27.24 10.72 -4.20
CA ASP A 283 -28.42 9.89 -4.45
C ASP A 283 -28.43 9.22 -5.85
N ASP A 284 -27.53 9.61 -6.77
CA ASP A 284 -27.54 9.09 -8.15
C ASP A 284 -26.37 8.13 -8.41
N HIS A 285 -26.44 6.94 -7.80
CA HIS A 285 -25.40 5.90 -7.89
C HIS A 285 -25.02 5.49 -9.33
N SER A 286 -25.83 5.81 -10.33
CA SER A 286 -25.50 5.57 -11.74
C SER A 286 -24.34 6.43 -12.25
N ARG A 287 -24.00 7.52 -11.55
CA ARG A 287 -22.92 8.46 -11.88
C ARG A 287 -21.61 8.15 -11.16
N LEU A 288 -21.51 7.03 -10.44
CA LEU A 288 -20.28 6.61 -9.78
C LEU A 288 -19.18 6.43 -10.84
N GLN A 289 -18.24 7.38 -10.87
CA GLN A 289 -17.11 7.35 -11.80
C GLN A 289 -16.22 6.15 -11.48
N GLY A 290 -15.68 5.46 -12.48
CA GLY A 290 -14.72 4.39 -12.23
C GLY A 290 -13.42 4.91 -11.60
N PRO A 291 -12.69 4.07 -10.86
CA PRO A 291 -11.34 4.41 -10.39
C PRO A 291 -10.41 4.69 -11.58
N THR A 292 -9.53 5.67 -11.45
CA THR A 292 -8.43 5.91 -12.39
C THR A 292 -7.09 5.68 -11.72
N LEU A 293 -6.21 4.94 -12.38
CA LEU A 293 -4.86 4.66 -11.90
C LEU A 293 -3.96 5.88 -12.11
N THR A 294 -3.30 6.34 -11.06
CA THR A 294 -2.30 7.42 -11.16
C THR A 294 -0.91 6.84 -11.45
N SER A 295 0.09 7.72 -11.65
CA SER A 295 1.49 7.30 -11.80
C SER A 295 2.16 6.87 -10.48
N ALA A 296 1.55 7.21 -9.33
CA ALA A 296 2.11 6.98 -8.00
C ALA A 296 1.71 5.61 -7.41
N TYR A 297 2.62 5.03 -6.65
CA TYR A 297 2.47 3.71 -6.02
C TYR A 297 3.39 3.60 -4.80
N TYR A 298 3.23 2.53 -4.02
CA TYR A 298 4.00 2.24 -2.81
C TYR A 298 5.02 1.12 -3.08
N PRO A 299 6.31 1.43 -3.35
CA PRO A 299 7.26 0.47 -3.93
C PRO A 299 7.48 -0.79 -3.10
N LEU A 300 7.42 -0.67 -1.77
CA LEU A 300 7.62 -1.79 -0.84
C LEU A 300 6.41 -2.74 -0.74
N SER A 301 5.26 -2.34 -1.29
CA SER A 301 3.99 -3.10 -1.25
C SER A 301 3.61 -3.72 -2.59
N VAL A 302 4.38 -3.44 -3.65
CA VAL A 302 4.13 -3.93 -5.01
C VAL A 302 4.73 -5.32 -5.20
N LEU A 303 4.02 -6.19 -5.94
CA LEU A 303 4.60 -7.42 -6.48
C LEU A 303 5.30 -7.09 -7.80
N TRP A 304 6.52 -7.59 -7.97
CA TRP A 304 7.37 -7.22 -9.11
C TRP A 304 7.47 -8.37 -10.10
N GLN A 305 7.17 -8.09 -11.37
CA GLN A 305 7.42 -9.00 -12.49
C GLN A 305 8.64 -8.56 -13.29
N ILE A 306 9.31 -9.55 -13.89
CA ILE A 306 10.44 -9.34 -14.80
C ILE A 306 9.89 -9.38 -16.24
N PRO A 307 9.93 -8.26 -16.99
CA PRO A 307 9.20 -8.13 -18.26
C PRO A 307 9.95 -8.69 -19.47
N PHE A 308 10.85 -9.67 -19.30
CA PHE A 308 11.72 -10.18 -20.36
C PHE A 308 11.53 -11.67 -20.56
N GLY A 309 11.44 -12.15 -21.80
CA GLY A 309 11.42 -13.61 -22.08
C GLY A 309 10.03 -14.26 -22.02
N PRO A 310 9.90 -15.56 -22.38
CA PRO A 310 8.60 -16.21 -22.64
C PRO A 310 7.86 -16.70 -21.39
N SER A 311 8.53 -16.75 -20.24
CA SER A 311 7.96 -17.13 -18.95
C SER A 311 8.64 -16.34 -17.83
N PRO A 312 8.02 -16.25 -16.65
CA PRO A 312 8.57 -15.45 -15.57
C PRO A 312 9.92 -15.96 -15.07
N GLU A 313 10.06 -17.27 -15.00
CA GLU A 313 11.28 -17.95 -14.58
C GLU A 313 12.40 -17.72 -15.59
N THR A 314 12.09 -17.91 -16.88
CA THR A 314 13.05 -17.68 -17.97
C THR A 314 13.48 -16.22 -18.01
N GLY A 315 12.57 -15.29 -17.74
CA GLY A 315 12.85 -13.87 -17.69
C GLY A 315 13.77 -13.46 -16.57
N ARG A 316 13.50 -14.00 -15.38
CA ARG A 316 14.34 -13.83 -14.22
C ARG A 316 15.76 -14.37 -14.46
N GLU A 317 15.90 -15.57 -15.02
CA GLU A 317 17.21 -16.15 -15.37
C GLU A 317 17.95 -15.31 -16.41
N ARG A 318 17.25 -14.88 -17.46
CA ARG A 318 17.81 -14.03 -18.51
C ARG A 318 18.28 -12.69 -17.97
N LEU A 319 17.49 -12.05 -17.11
CA LEU A 319 17.85 -10.77 -16.50
C LEU A 319 19.00 -10.92 -15.50
N ASP A 320 19.01 -11.95 -14.64
CA ASP A 320 20.14 -12.19 -13.73
C ASP A 320 21.45 -12.39 -14.51
N ALA A 321 21.45 -13.24 -15.54
CA ALA A 321 22.62 -13.49 -16.37
C ALA A 321 23.10 -12.22 -17.09
N HIS A 322 22.16 -11.42 -17.62
CA HIS A 322 22.47 -10.17 -18.30
C HIS A 322 23.08 -9.13 -17.36
N LEU A 323 22.50 -8.94 -16.17
CA LEU A 323 23.01 -7.99 -15.18
C LEU A 323 24.37 -8.44 -14.61
N CYS A 324 24.56 -9.76 -14.39
CA CYS A 324 25.85 -10.30 -13.99
C CYS A 324 26.95 -10.01 -15.02
N ASP A 325 26.65 -10.17 -16.30
CA ASP A 325 27.61 -9.87 -17.37
C ASP A 325 27.88 -8.37 -17.49
N ARG A 326 26.84 -7.53 -17.45
CA ARG A 326 26.98 -6.07 -17.58
C ARG A 326 27.68 -5.40 -16.42
N LEU A 327 27.47 -5.89 -15.19
CA LEU A 327 28.10 -5.33 -14.00
C LEU A 327 29.52 -5.86 -13.78
N LYS A 328 29.94 -6.91 -14.51
CA LYS A 328 31.28 -7.47 -14.37
C LYS A 328 32.34 -6.40 -14.64
N PRO A 329 33.32 -6.18 -13.72
CA PRO A 329 34.30 -5.10 -13.85
C PRO A 329 35.04 -5.03 -15.18
N ALA A 330 35.31 -6.18 -15.81
CA ALA A 330 35.99 -6.28 -17.11
C ALA A 330 35.16 -5.77 -18.30
N ASN A 331 33.84 -5.70 -18.16
CA ASN A 331 32.91 -5.27 -19.21
C ASN A 331 32.49 -3.80 -19.05
N LEU A 332 32.87 -3.15 -17.95
CA LEU A 332 32.49 -1.78 -17.66
C LEU A 332 33.35 -0.77 -18.42
N THR A 333 32.72 0.28 -18.94
CA THR A 333 33.41 1.48 -19.41
C THR A 333 34.00 2.26 -18.24
N ALA A 334 34.94 3.18 -18.52
CA ALA A 334 35.58 3.97 -17.47
C ALA A 334 34.57 4.71 -16.57
N GLN A 335 33.55 5.34 -17.17
CA GLN A 335 32.48 6.01 -16.43
C GLN A 335 31.73 5.03 -15.52
N ARG A 336 31.36 3.86 -16.03
CA ARG A 336 30.60 2.88 -15.23
C ARG A 336 31.45 2.23 -14.13
N GLN A 337 32.76 2.10 -14.32
CA GLN A 337 33.68 1.69 -13.26
C GLN A 337 33.73 2.74 -12.15
N GLU A 338 33.79 4.02 -12.50
CA GLU A 338 33.73 5.12 -11.52
C GLU A 338 32.40 5.14 -10.78
N ASP A 339 31.27 5.01 -11.48
CA ASP A 339 29.94 4.88 -10.87
C ASP A 339 29.88 3.70 -9.90
N LEU A 340 30.42 2.54 -10.29
CA LEU A 340 30.47 1.34 -9.44
C LEU A 340 31.31 1.58 -8.17
N LEU A 341 32.46 2.23 -8.29
CA LEU A 341 33.32 2.56 -7.15
C LEU A 341 32.66 3.60 -6.23
N ARG A 342 31.96 4.59 -6.78
CA ARG A 342 31.16 5.55 -6.01
C ARG A 342 30.08 4.82 -5.21
N ILE A 343 29.30 3.95 -5.86
CA ILE A 343 28.26 3.15 -5.20
C ILE A 343 28.88 2.23 -4.12
N ALA A 344 30.05 1.65 -4.37
CA ALA A 344 30.77 0.87 -3.37
C ALA A 344 31.10 1.68 -2.12
N HIS A 345 31.65 2.89 -2.30
CA HIS A 345 31.94 3.80 -1.19
C HIS A 345 30.66 4.15 -0.40
N GLU A 346 29.58 4.55 -1.10
CA GLU A 346 28.30 4.90 -0.46
C GLU A 346 27.70 3.74 0.34
N ILE A 347 27.74 2.52 -0.19
CA ILE A 347 27.23 1.33 0.51
C ILE A 347 28.07 1.01 1.73
N LEU A 348 29.40 1.10 1.65
CA LEU A 348 30.29 0.89 2.80
C LEU A 348 30.05 1.93 3.90
N ALA A 349 29.86 3.20 3.52
CA ALA A 349 29.52 4.27 4.45
C ALA A 349 28.18 3.98 5.15
N ALA A 350 27.14 3.65 4.39
CA ALA A 350 25.83 3.32 4.94
C ALA A 350 25.88 2.12 5.90
N GLU A 351 26.67 1.08 5.59
CA GLU A 351 26.87 -0.07 6.49
C GLU A 351 27.57 0.33 7.80
N ALA A 352 28.58 1.19 7.74
CA ALA A 352 29.29 1.68 8.93
C ALA A 352 28.37 2.51 9.84
N VAL A 353 27.53 3.39 9.28
CA VAL A 353 26.50 4.12 10.04
C VAL A 353 25.49 3.16 10.66
N ARG A 354 24.98 2.20 9.87
CA ARG A 354 24.04 1.18 10.35
C ARG A 354 24.61 0.39 11.53
N TYR A 355 25.89 0.02 11.45
CA TYR A 355 26.59 -0.69 12.53
C TYR A 355 26.80 0.19 13.77
N PHE A 356 27.16 1.46 13.59
CA PHE A 356 27.30 2.41 14.69
C PHE A 356 26.00 2.56 15.49
N ASN A 357 24.87 2.77 14.81
CA ASN A 357 23.56 2.90 15.45
C ASN A 357 23.14 1.60 16.15
N ARG A 358 23.44 0.44 15.57
CA ARG A 358 23.19 -0.87 16.20
C ARG A 358 24.00 -1.06 17.49
N GLU A 359 25.27 -0.64 17.53
CA GLU A 359 26.06 -0.76 18.76
C GLU A 359 25.62 0.25 19.83
N LEU A 360 25.11 1.44 19.45
CA LEU A 360 24.42 2.35 20.40
C LEU A 360 23.20 1.67 21.01
N GLU A 361 22.33 1.10 20.18
CA GLU A 361 21.13 0.39 20.62
C GLU A 361 21.47 -0.77 21.56
N ARG A 362 22.50 -1.56 21.23
CA ARG A 362 23.01 -2.66 22.07
C ARG A 362 23.44 -2.19 23.46
N HIS A 363 23.89 -0.95 23.59
CA HIS A 363 24.25 -0.31 24.85
C HIS A 363 23.11 0.49 25.50
N ASN A 364 21.88 0.38 24.98
CA ASN A 364 20.71 1.14 25.40
C ASN A 364 20.88 2.67 25.28
N LEU A 365 21.68 3.11 24.31
CA LEU A 365 21.83 4.52 23.95
C LEU A 365 20.88 4.85 22.79
N PRO A 366 20.32 6.07 22.74
CA PRO A 366 19.48 6.48 21.63
C PRO A 366 20.32 6.61 20.35
N GLU A 367 19.64 6.53 19.21
CA GLU A 367 20.22 6.82 17.90
C GLU A 367 20.80 8.24 17.83
N VAL A 368 21.71 8.46 16.88
CA VAL A 368 22.31 9.77 16.64
C VAL A 368 21.22 10.75 16.22
N ALA A 369 21.14 11.87 16.94
CA ALA A 369 20.21 12.94 16.62
C ALA A 369 20.53 13.58 15.25
N GLU A 370 19.50 14.10 14.57
CA GLU A 370 19.60 14.66 13.21
C GLU A 370 20.69 15.73 13.08
N ASN A 371 20.89 16.58 14.10
CA ASN A 371 21.91 17.61 14.12
C ASN A 371 23.37 17.08 14.23
N HIS A 372 23.54 15.81 14.56
CA HIS A 372 24.83 15.13 14.66
C HIS A 372 25.04 14.05 13.59
N ALA A 373 23.99 13.70 12.84
CA ALA A 373 24.07 12.74 11.76
C ALA A 373 25.06 13.15 10.65
N PRO A 374 25.11 14.41 10.15
CA PRO A 374 26.08 14.82 9.13
C PRO A 374 27.53 14.61 9.57
N ARG A 375 27.83 14.93 10.83
CA ARG A 375 29.16 14.76 11.42
C ARG A 375 29.60 13.30 11.50
N LEU A 376 28.68 12.40 11.84
CA LEU A 376 28.94 10.97 11.79
C LEU A 376 29.19 10.52 10.35
N SER A 377 28.34 10.92 9.40
CA SER A 377 28.50 10.59 7.98
C SER A 377 29.85 11.07 7.45
N ASP A 378 30.25 12.32 7.68
CA ASP A 378 31.55 12.87 7.26
C ASP A 378 32.74 12.08 7.85
N ALA A 379 32.64 11.63 9.10
CA ALA A 379 33.67 10.80 9.71
C ALA A 379 33.71 9.40 9.11
N VAL A 380 32.55 8.82 8.82
CA VAL A 380 32.40 7.51 8.18
C VAL A 380 32.96 7.55 6.76
N ASP A 381 32.58 8.54 5.96
CA ASP A 381 33.01 8.69 4.56
C ASP A 381 34.53 8.76 4.44
N ARG A 382 35.18 9.50 5.36
CA ARG A 382 36.64 9.58 5.43
C ARG A 382 37.30 8.26 5.79
N VAL A 383 36.76 7.50 6.76
CA VAL A 383 37.40 6.22 7.13
C VAL A 383 37.21 5.15 6.06
N VAL A 384 36.04 5.06 5.42
CA VAL A 384 35.79 4.03 4.39
C VAL A 384 36.48 4.35 3.06
N ALA A 385 36.86 5.62 2.81
CA ALA A 385 37.68 5.99 1.68
C ALA A 385 39.09 5.36 1.74
N GLU A 386 39.67 5.28 2.94
CA GLU A 386 41.05 4.80 3.13
C GLU A 386 41.14 3.36 3.63
N TYR A 387 40.15 2.91 4.43
CA TYR A 387 40.18 1.63 5.14
C TYR A 387 38.99 0.73 4.79
N SER A 388 39.08 -0.53 5.24
CA SER A 388 38.02 -1.54 5.07
C SER A 388 36.82 -1.28 5.99
N LEU A 389 35.66 -1.88 5.66
CA LEU A 389 34.47 -1.84 6.52
C LEU A 389 34.72 -2.46 7.89
N GLY A 390 35.55 -3.52 7.94
CA GLY A 390 35.93 -4.18 9.18
C GLY A 390 36.71 -3.27 10.13
N PHE A 391 37.52 -2.35 9.60
CA PHE A 391 38.18 -1.34 10.41
C PHE A 391 37.21 -0.24 10.87
N ALA A 392 36.33 0.23 10.00
CA ALA A 392 35.28 1.19 10.36
C ALA A 392 34.39 0.66 11.50
N TYR A 393 34.00 -0.63 11.43
CA TYR A 393 33.26 -1.31 12.50
C TYR A 393 34.04 -1.35 13.82
N PHE A 394 35.34 -1.62 13.77
CA PHE A 394 36.18 -1.61 14.96
C PHE A 394 36.22 -0.23 15.64
N LEU A 395 36.36 0.85 14.85
CA LEU A 395 36.35 2.22 15.38
C LEU A 395 34.97 2.59 15.95
N ALA A 396 33.90 2.21 15.26
CA ALA A 396 32.52 2.41 15.70
C ALA A 396 32.26 1.71 17.04
N TRP A 397 32.60 0.43 17.14
CA TRP A 397 32.49 -0.35 18.37
C TRP A 397 33.28 0.28 19.54
N LYS A 398 34.52 0.72 19.29
CA LYS A 398 35.35 1.36 20.33
C LYS A 398 34.74 2.67 20.82
N ALA A 399 34.20 3.47 19.90
CA ALA A 399 33.56 4.74 20.22
C ALA A 399 32.27 4.54 21.03
N THR A 400 31.40 3.63 20.60
CA THR A 400 30.14 3.32 21.30
C THR A 400 30.37 2.64 22.65
N GLN A 401 31.39 1.77 22.78
CA GLN A 401 31.80 1.20 24.06
C GLN A 401 32.26 2.29 25.04
N THR A 402 33.02 3.28 24.56
CA THR A 402 33.47 4.41 25.38
C THR A 402 32.29 5.29 25.82
N ALA A 403 31.34 5.54 24.90
CA ALA A 403 30.09 6.23 25.24
C ALA A 403 29.27 5.48 26.28
N ALA A 404 29.16 4.16 26.17
CA ALA A 404 28.46 3.32 27.13
C ALA A 404 29.13 3.35 28.51
N ALA A 405 30.46 3.27 28.57
CA ALA A 405 31.21 3.40 29.82
C ALA A 405 31.01 4.77 30.47
N ALA A 406 31.00 5.85 29.67
CA ALA A 406 30.71 7.20 30.16
C ALA A 406 29.28 7.33 30.70
N ALA A 407 28.30 6.69 30.04
CA ALA A 407 26.91 6.66 30.49
C ALA A 407 26.74 5.91 31.82
N GLN A 408 27.47 4.80 32.00
CA GLN A 408 27.50 4.05 33.26
C GLN A 408 28.16 4.85 34.38
N ALA A 409 29.23 5.58 34.08
CA ALA A 409 29.91 6.43 35.05
C ALA A 409 29.09 7.67 35.46
N ASN A 410 28.18 8.14 34.59
CA ASN A 410 27.36 9.34 34.81
C ASN A 410 25.85 9.06 34.64
N PRO A 411 25.19 8.31 35.55
CA PRO A 411 23.80 7.88 35.36
C PRO A 411 22.77 9.02 35.27
N GLN A 412 23.09 10.20 35.82
CA GLN A 412 22.21 11.38 35.80
C GLN A 412 22.32 12.20 34.50
N ALA A 413 23.33 11.93 33.67
CA ALA A 413 23.50 12.64 32.40
C ALA A 413 22.46 12.16 31.37
N PRO A 414 21.86 13.06 30.59
CA PRO A 414 20.95 12.67 29.52
C PRO A 414 21.62 11.72 28.52
N ARG A 415 20.95 10.63 28.15
CA ARG A 415 21.54 9.61 27.26
C ARG A 415 21.91 10.14 25.87
N HIS A 416 21.20 11.13 25.35
CA HIS A 416 21.55 11.76 24.07
C HIS A 416 22.93 12.42 24.12
N ASN A 417 23.35 12.99 25.26
CA ASN A 417 24.70 13.53 25.42
C ASN A 417 25.78 12.44 25.32
N MET A 418 25.45 11.21 25.73
CA MET A 418 26.37 10.08 25.63
C MET A 418 26.48 9.60 24.18
N THR A 419 25.39 9.63 23.42
CA THR A 419 25.43 9.40 21.96
C THR A 419 26.29 10.45 21.26
N THR A 420 26.12 11.74 21.56
CA THR A 420 26.99 12.83 21.04
C THR A 420 28.45 12.61 21.42
N HIS A 421 28.73 12.19 22.66
CA HIS A 421 30.08 11.82 23.09
C HIS A 421 30.63 10.65 22.26
N GLY A 422 29.81 9.65 21.92
CA GLY A 422 30.17 8.56 21.01
C GLY A 422 30.59 9.05 19.63
N VAL A 423 29.81 9.95 19.01
CA VAL A 423 30.16 10.55 17.70
C VAL A 423 31.49 11.31 17.77
N ASN A 424 31.68 12.15 18.79
CA ASN A 424 32.95 12.87 19.00
C ASN A 424 34.15 11.92 19.17
N MET A 425 33.95 10.79 19.86
CA MET A 425 35.01 9.79 20.03
C MET A 425 35.31 9.05 18.73
N PHE A 426 34.28 8.75 17.94
CA PHE A 426 34.45 8.14 16.62
C PHE A 426 35.26 9.05 15.70
N GLU A 427 34.88 10.33 15.58
CA GLU A 427 35.63 11.33 14.81
C GLU A 427 37.10 11.40 15.22
N ARG A 428 37.39 11.47 16.53
CA ARG A 428 38.77 11.49 17.04
C ARG A 428 39.53 10.21 16.69
N HIS A 429 38.86 9.07 16.72
CA HIS A 429 39.47 7.79 16.34
C HIS A 429 39.76 7.71 14.84
N VAL A 430 38.85 8.21 14.00
CA VAL A 430 39.05 8.34 12.55
C VAL A 430 40.21 9.29 12.26
N GLN A 431 40.20 10.50 12.83
CA GLN A 431 41.27 11.48 12.59
C GLN A 431 42.63 10.92 12.99
N ARG A 432 42.73 10.29 14.17
CA ARG A 432 43.99 9.66 14.60
C ARG A 432 44.45 8.56 13.65
N ALA A 433 43.53 7.75 13.12
CA ALA A 433 43.89 6.69 12.16
C ALA A 433 44.40 7.28 10.84
N LEU A 434 43.82 8.40 10.38
CA LEU A 434 44.26 9.09 9.17
C LEU A 434 45.61 9.80 9.37
N ASP A 435 45.85 10.37 10.56
CA ASP A 435 47.12 11.05 10.89
C ASP A 435 48.28 10.06 11.06
N ASP A 436 48.01 8.88 11.64
CA ASP A 436 48.98 7.81 11.89
C ASP A 436 48.70 6.64 10.94
N ALA A 437 49.25 6.71 9.73
CA ALA A 437 49.08 5.74 8.63
C ALA A 437 49.67 4.33 8.92
N ALA A 438 49.75 3.95 10.19
CA ALA A 438 50.06 2.60 10.61
C ALA A 438 48.98 1.61 10.12
N PRO A 439 49.36 0.35 9.84
CA PRO A 439 48.39 -0.67 9.48
C PRO A 439 47.32 -0.84 10.58
N PRO A 440 46.07 -1.13 10.20
CA PRO A 440 44.97 -1.21 11.14
C PRO A 440 45.27 -2.24 12.23
N ALA A 441 45.24 -1.81 13.50
CA ALA A 441 45.58 -2.66 14.63
C ALA A 441 44.65 -3.89 14.75
N ARG A 442 43.41 -3.75 14.27
CA ARG A 442 42.39 -4.81 14.26
C ARG A 442 41.29 -4.48 13.25
N GLU A 443 40.86 -5.49 12.50
CA GLU A 443 39.67 -5.43 11.66
C GLU A 443 38.66 -6.47 12.13
N PHE A 444 37.38 -6.13 12.05
CA PHE A 444 36.29 -7.06 12.34
C PHE A 444 35.92 -7.89 11.11
N GLU A 445 35.29 -9.03 11.36
CA GLU A 445 34.66 -9.87 10.33
C GLU A 445 33.15 -9.68 10.35
N GLU A 446 32.44 -10.15 9.33
CA GLU A 446 30.98 -10.08 9.28
C GLU A 446 30.38 -10.76 10.51
N ASN A 447 29.52 -10.04 11.23
CA ASN A 447 28.82 -10.58 12.37
C ASN A 447 27.56 -11.32 11.90
N THR A 448 27.46 -12.63 12.14
CA THR A 448 26.29 -13.43 11.75
C THR A 448 24.97 -12.95 12.36
N LYS A 449 25.01 -12.24 13.50
CA LYS A 449 23.84 -11.63 14.16
C LYS A 449 23.50 -10.24 13.62
N PHE A 450 24.29 -9.72 12.69
CA PHE A 450 24.04 -8.47 11.97
C PHE A 450 24.70 -8.57 10.59
N PRO A 451 24.08 -9.38 9.72
CA PRO A 451 24.62 -9.63 8.41
C PRO A 451 24.60 -8.35 7.57
N LEU A 452 25.49 -8.29 6.58
CA LEU A 452 25.50 -7.23 5.58
C LEU A 452 24.18 -7.22 4.79
N ALA A 453 23.80 -6.03 4.30
CA ALA A 453 22.62 -5.85 3.47
C ALA A 453 22.71 -6.61 2.15
N ALA A 454 21.56 -6.90 1.54
CA ALA A 454 21.49 -7.62 0.27
C ALA A 454 22.30 -6.93 -0.84
N THR A 455 22.17 -5.60 -0.96
CA THR A 455 22.94 -4.81 -1.95
C THR A 455 24.45 -4.88 -1.72
N THR A 456 24.91 -4.78 -0.47
CA THR A 456 26.32 -4.93 -0.09
C THR A 456 26.86 -6.29 -0.49
N LYS A 457 26.11 -7.37 -0.19
CA LYS A 457 26.49 -8.74 -0.54
C LYS A 457 26.55 -8.94 -2.04
N THR A 458 25.59 -8.40 -2.78
CA THR A 458 25.60 -8.47 -4.26
C THR A 458 26.80 -7.72 -4.82
N LEU A 459 27.03 -6.48 -4.40
CA LEU A 459 28.15 -5.69 -4.93
C LEU A 459 29.50 -6.36 -4.67
N PHE A 460 29.79 -6.68 -3.41
CA PHE A 460 31.11 -7.16 -3.07
C PHE A 460 31.33 -8.63 -3.42
N TYR A 461 30.40 -9.53 -3.05
CA TYR A 461 30.63 -10.97 -3.26
C TYR A 461 30.23 -11.46 -4.66
N THR A 462 29.34 -10.76 -5.37
CA THR A 462 28.94 -11.15 -6.74
C THR A 462 29.65 -10.33 -7.81
N VAL A 463 29.67 -9.01 -7.70
CA VAL A 463 30.15 -8.14 -8.78
C VAL A 463 31.66 -7.93 -8.70
N LEU A 464 32.18 -7.56 -7.51
CA LEU A 464 33.61 -7.31 -7.30
C LEU A 464 34.39 -8.57 -6.97
N GLU A 465 33.73 -9.63 -6.49
CA GLU A 465 34.35 -10.86 -5.97
C GLU A 465 35.36 -10.60 -4.83
N MET A 466 35.04 -9.64 -3.96
CA MET A 466 35.87 -9.18 -2.83
C MET A 466 35.13 -9.28 -1.50
N ASP A 467 35.87 -9.28 -0.38
CA ASP A 467 35.29 -9.21 0.97
C ASP A 467 35.26 -7.74 1.46
N PRO A 468 34.07 -7.12 1.68
CA PRO A 468 33.99 -5.73 2.11
C PRO A 468 34.61 -5.52 3.49
N MET A 469 34.71 -6.57 4.32
CA MET A 469 35.30 -6.49 5.66
C MET A 469 36.83 -6.35 5.62
N ARG A 470 37.46 -6.67 4.47
CA ARG A 470 38.92 -6.70 4.28
C ARG A 470 39.43 -5.81 3.15
N THR A 471 38.52 -5.26 2.35
CA THR A 471 38.85 -4.50 1.15
C THR A 471 38.66 -3.01 1.41
N SER A 472 39.71 -2.21 1.21
CA SER A 472 39.59 -0.75 1.16
C SER A 472 39.22 -0.27 -0.24
N MET A 473 38.73 0.97 -0.38
CA MET A 473 38.42 1.54 -1.69
C MET A 473 39.65 1.66 -2.60
N ALA A 474 40.83 1.93 -2.03
CA ALA A 474 42.09 1.89 -2.78
C ALA A 474 42.39 0.49 -3.34
N ALA A 475 42.20 -0.56 -2.53
CA ALA A 475 42.37 -1.95 -2.97
C ALA A 475 41.35 -2.33 -4.05
N ALA A 476 40.08 -1.94 -3.90
CA ALA A 476 39.05 -2.15 -4.90
C ALA A 476 39.40 -1.47 -6.24
N ARG A 477 39.89 -0.22 -6.20
CA ARG A 477 40.33 0.51 -7.39
C ARG A 477 41.51 -0.15 -8.09
N ILE A 478 42.49 -0.66 -7.34
CA ILE A 478 43.65 -1.39 -7.89
C ILE A 478 43.22 -2.72 -8.52
N ALA A 479 42.22 -3.38 -7.94
CA ALA A 479 41.69 -4.65 -8.46
C ALA A 479 40.86 -4.48 -9.74
N MET A 480 40.45 -3.25 -10.11
CA MET A 480 39.68 -3.01 -11.32
C MET A 480 40.52 -3.32 -12.58
N PRO A 481 39.99 -4.15 -13.51
CA PRO A 481 40.65 -4.37 -14.79
C PRO A 481 40.58 -3.10 -15.67
N PRO A 482 41.41 -2.99 -16.71
CA PRO A 482 41.33 -1.88 -17.67
C PRO A 482 39.90 -1.72 -18.22
N PRO A 483 39.39 -0.48 -18.33
CA PRO A 483 38.02 -0.25 -18.75
C PRO A 483 37.79 -0.71 -20.20
N ALA A 484 36.61 -1.27 -20.45
CA ALA A 484 36.20 -1.65 -21.79
C ALA A 484 36.10 -0.40 -22.70
N PRO A 485 36.49 -0.50 -23.99
CA PRO A 485 36.37 0.61 -24.92
C PRO A 485 34.91 1.02 -25.07
N SER A 486 34.64 2.31 -24.93
CA SER A 486 33.31 2.86 -25.19
C SER A 486 32.97 2.66 -26.67
N MET A 487 31.92 1.90 -26.99
CA MET A 487 31.46 1.70 -28.37
C MET A 487 30.89 2.98 -29.03
N ALA A 488 30.88 4.12 -28.34
CA ALA A 488 30.29 5.37 -28.81
C ALA A 488 31.01 5.99 -30.04
N THR A 489 32.23 5.57 -30.37
CA THR A 489 33.02 6.20 -31.45
C THR A 489 32.82 5.62 -32.85
N ALA A 490 32.08 4.52 -33.02
CA ALA A 490 31.96 3.86 -34.34
C ALA A 490 30.75 4.32 -35.19
N SER A 491 29.75 4.99 -34.61
CA SER A 491 28.50 5.34 -35.32
C SER A 491 28.38 6.78 -35.80
N GLN A 492 29.36 7.65 -35.51
CA GLN A 492 29.30 9.07 -35.92
C GLN A 492 30.14 9.43 -37.16
N ALA A 493 30.81 8.47 -37.81
CA ALA A 493 31.57 8.74 -39.03
C ALA A 493 30.74 8.72 -40.33
N THR A 494 29.47 8.32 -40.29
CA THR A 494 28.60 8.24 -41.48
C THR A 494 27.14 8.57 -41.18
N ALA A 495 26.85 9.79 -40.75
CA ALA A 495 25.50 10.38 -40.86
C ALA A 495 25.54 11.88 -40.55
N SER A 496 26.12 12.66 -41.47
CA SER A 496 25.92 14.11 -41.51
C SER A 496 24.91 14.43 -42.61
N THR A 497 23.62 14.33 -42.28
CA THR A 497 22.48 15.10 -42.82
C THR A 497 21.19 14.36 -42.47
N GLU A 498 20.47 14.82 -41.45
CA GLU A 498 19.00 14.99 -41.50
C GLU A 498 18.52 15.63 -40.18
N GLU A 499 17.65 16.62 -40.36
CA GLU A 499 17.09 17.50 -39.34
C GLU A 499 15.99 16.82 -38.51
N ASP A 500 15.87 17.30 -37.27
CA ASP A 500 14.68 17.40 -36.42
C ASP A 500 13.98 16.16 -35.80
N GLY A 501 14.17 16.07 -34.48
CA GLY A 501 13.14 15.75 -33.50
C GLY A 501 13.60 16.20 -32.10
N PRO A 502 12.73 16.73 -31.21
CA PRO A 502 13.13 17.16 -29.87
C PRO A 502 13.27 15.94 -28.96
N GLY A 503 14.32 15.15 -29.19
CA GLY A 503 14.74 14.08 -28.31
C GLY A 503 15.57 14.66 -27.18
N PHE A 504 15.13 14.42 -25.94
CA PHE A 504 15.89 14.65 -24.70
C PHE A 504 17.38 14.35 -24.90
N ARG A 505 18.21 15.39 -24.90
CA ARG A 505 19.66 15.24 -24.87
C ARG A 505 20.08 14.79 -23.46
N LYS A 506 20.97 13.80 -23.42
CA LYS A 506 21.64 13.28 -22.22
C LYS A 506 22.24 14.42 -21.39
N TYR A 507 22.06 14.31 -20.07
CA TYR A 507 22.67 15.07 -18.97
C TYR A 507 23.92 15.87 -19.38
N SER A 508 23.75 17.17 -19.56
CA SER A 508 24.83 18.15 -19.59
C SER A 508 24.57 19.16 -18.46
N GLY A 509 24.70 18.70 -17.21
CA GLY A 509 24.63 19.60 -16.06
C GLY A 509 25.80 20.58 -16.14
N THR A 510 25.50 21.88 -16.18
CA THR A 510 26.54 22.92 -16.07
C THR A 510 26.63 23.38 -14.63
N TRP A 511 27.84 23.35 -14.07
CA TRP A 511 28.10 23.77 -12.70
C TRP A 511 28.37 25.27 -12.60
N VAL A 512 27.74 25.94 -11.63
CA VAL A 512 27.99 27.34 -11.29
C VAL A 512 28.35 27.44 -9.82
N GLU A 513 29.46 28.11 -9.51
CA GLU A 513 29.97 28.27 -8.15
C GLU A 513 29.86 29.72 -7.69
N PHE A 514 29.38 29.91 -6.46
CA PHE A 514 29.25 31.20 -5.78
C PHE A 514 30.07 31.16 -4.49
N THR A 515 30.93 32.15 -4.30
CA THR A 515 31.71 32.33 -3.06
C THR A 515 31.45 33.70 -2.42
N GLY A 516 31.62 33.79 -1.11
CA GLY A 516 31.43 35.04 -0.37
C GLY A 516 31.74 34.93 1.12
N GLU A 517 31.85 36.09 1.79
CA GLU A 517 32.20 36.19 3.21
C GLU A 517 31.01 35.90 4.14
N ALA A 518 29.78 36.02 3.63
CA ALA A 518 28.56 35.74 4.37
C ALA A 518 27.62 34.80 3.60
N GLN A 519 27.01 33.84 4.31
CA GLN A 519 26.01 32.93 3.75
C GLN A 519 24.87 33.65 3.00
N ALA A 520 24.35 34.73 3.58
CA ALA A 520 23.26 35.50 2.98
C ALA A 520 23.66 36.16 1.65
N GLU A 521 24.94 36.54 1.52
CA GLU A 521 25.47 37.12 0.29
C GLU A 521 25.57 36.07 -0.82
N VAL A 522 26.11 34.89 -0.51
CA VAL A 522 26.25 33.78 -1.47
C VAL A 522 24.89 33.32 -1.99
N VAL A 523 23.90 33.17 -1.12
CA VAL A 523 22.53 32.78 -1.51
C VAL A 523 21.87 33.88 -2.34
N MET A 524 22.04 35.15 -1.97
CA MET A 524 21.46 36.27 -2.71
C MET A 524 22.08 36.40 -4.11
N ARG A 525 23.40 36.22 -4.24
CA ARG A 525 24.09 36.19 -5.53
C ARG A 525 23.60 35.05 -6.41
N ALA A 526 23.45 33.85 -5.84
CA ALA A 526 22.90 32.70 -6.55
C ALA A 526 21.45 32.94 -7.01
N GLY A 527 20.60 33.48 -6.16
CA GLY A 527 19.20 33.81 -6.50
C GLY A 527 19.09 34.87 -7.60
N LEU A 528 19.89 35.94 -7.52
CA LEU A 528 19.93 36.98 -8.56
C LEU A 528 20.43 36.42 -9.90
N TYR A 529 21.42 35.53 -9.86
CA TYR A 529 21.95 34.89 -11.06
C TYR A 529 20.94 33.98 -11.74
N LEU A 530 20.23 33.14 -10.97
CA LEU A 530 19.17 32.28 -11.51
C LEU A 530 18.02 33.11 -12.11
N HIS A 531 17.60 34.16 -11.41
CA HIS A 531 16.56 35.07 -11.90
C HIS A 531 17.00 35.77 -13.20
N GLN A 532 18.27 36.18 -13.30
CA GLN A 532 18.82 36.77 -14.53
C GLN A 532 18.86 35.77 -15.69
N LEU A 533 19.15 34.49 -15.43
CA LEU A 533 19.11 33.44 -16.46
C LEU A 533 17.69 33.22 -17.00
N GLU A 534 16.68 33.24 -16.13
CA GLU A 534 15.27 33.14 -16.53
C GLU A 534 14.84 34.36 -17.37
N ASP A 535 15.23 35.57 -16.96
CA ASP A 535 14.80 36.82 -17.61
C ASP A 535 15.53 37.11 -18.94
N GLN A 536 16.82 36.79 -19.07
CA GLN A 536 17.61 37.19 -20.24
C GLN A 536 17.62 36.18 -21.39
N ALA A 537 17.27 34.92 -21.13
CA ALA A 537 17.51 33.85 -22.10
C ALA A 537 16.27 33.04 -22.51
N ASP A 538 15.09 33.25 -21.88
CA ASP A 538 13.91 32.38 -22.04
C ASP A 538 14.26 30.89 -21.80
N ILE A 539 15.27 30.67 -20.95
CA ILE A 539 15.79 29.35 -20.59
C ILE A 539 15.09 28.94 -19.29
N HIS A 540 14.28 27.89 -19.36
CA HIS A 540 13.78 27.23 -18.17
C HIS A 540 14.93 26.45 -17.51
N VAL A 541 15.50 27.03 -16.46
CA VAL A 541 16.59 26.41 -15.69
C VAL A 541 15.99 25.51 -14.61
N LEU A 542 16.38 24.24 -14.57
CA LEU A 542 16.14 23.38 -13.44
C LEU A 542 17.44 23.27 -12.64
N VAL A 543 17.42 23.67 -11.37
CA VAL A 543 18.51 23.37 -10.45
C VAL A 543 18.39 21.89 -10.07
N SER A 544 19.26 21.05 -10.62
CA SER A 544 19.21 19.59 -10.44
C SER A 544 19.88 19.15 -9.14
N SER A 545 20.92 19.87 -8.70
CA SER A 545 21.55 19.66 -7.41
C SER A 545 22.12 20.97 -6.82
N MET A 546 22.17 21.04 -5.49
CA MET A 546 22.71 22.18 -4.75
C MET A 546 23.65 21.66 -3.66
N HIS A 547 24.91 22.09 -3.70
CA HIS A 547 25.95 21.70 -2.76
C HIS A 547 26.43 22.92 -1.97
N TRP A 548 26.40 22.84 -0.65
CA TRP A 548 26.79 23.92 0.26
C TRP A 548 28.02 23.52 1.08
N GLU A 549 29.08 24.32 1.02
CA GLU A 549 30.30 24.13 1.81
C GLU A 549 30.55 25.36 2.69
N ALA A 550 30.76 25.15 3.99
CA ALA A 550 31.18 26.19 4.94
C ALA A 550 32.61 25.88 5.38
N PHE A 551 33.54 26.80 5.13
CA PHE A 551 34.95 26.64 5.51
C PHE A 551 35.26 27.35 6.83
N SER A 552 36.19 26.78 7.61
CA SER A 552 36.81 27.43 8.77
C SER A 552 37.71 28.60 8.31
N MET A 553 37.91 29.60 9.19
CA MET A 553 38.48 30.96 9.00
C MET A 553 39.84 31.13 8.27
N GLU A 554 40.37 30.11 7.58
CA GLU A 554 41.68 30.16 6.90
C GLU A 554 41.59 30.58 5.42
N TYR A 555 40.40 30.66 4.82
CA TYR A 555 40.18 31.16 3.46
C TYR A 555 39.44 32.50 3.47
N PRO A 556 39.78 33.46 2.57
CA PRO A 556 39.13 34.78 2.51
C PRO A 556 37.65 34.70 2.14
N ASP A 557 37.21 33.63 1.46
CA ASP A 557 35.81 33.39 1.14
C ASP A 557 35.24 32.31 2.10
N GLY A 558 34.49 32.74 3.12
CA GLY A 558 34.01 31.87 4.20
C GLY A 558 32.89 30.88 3.81
N TYR A 559 32.21 31.11 2.69
CA TYR A 559 31.08 30.29 2.23
C TYR A 559 31.17 30.02 0.72
N ARG A 560 30.84 28.78 0.34
CA ARG A 560 30.75 28.34 -1.05
C ARG A 560 29.41 27.64 -1.31
N LEU A 561 28.77 27.99 -2.41
CA LEU A 561 27.58 27.33 -2.93
C LEU A 561 27.83 26.91 -4.38
N ARG A 562 27.61 25.64 -4.69
CA ARG A 562 27.69 25.10 -6.05
C ARG A 562 26.32 24.62 -6.50
N LEU A 563 25.86 25.12 -7.64
CA LEU A 563 24.61 24.73 -8.28
C LEU A 563 24.90 23.93 -9.55
N GLU A 564 24.16 22.85 -9.76
CA GLU A 564 24.10 22.13 -11.03
C GLU A 564 22.85 22.57 -11.78
N LEU A 565 23.03 23.10 -12.98
CA LEU A 565 21.95 23.59 -13.82
C LEU A 565 21.72 22.61 -14.97
N ASP A 566 20.53 22.03 -15.02
CA ASP A 566 20.06 21.21 -16.14
C ASP A 566 19.41 22.08 -17.20
N GLY A 567 19.66 21.74 -18.47
CA GLY A 567 19.09 22.44 -19.63
C GLY A 567 19.87 23.69 -20.07
N VAL A 568 21.02 23.98 -19.44
CA VAL A 568 21.87 25.13 -19.77
C VAL A 568 23.27 24.63 -20.11
N THR A 569 23.85 25.09 -21.22
CA THR A 569 25.27 24.84 -21.56
C THR A 569 26.17 25.98 -21.07
N ALA A 570 27.45 25.71 -20.85
CA ALA A 570 28.43 26.74 -20.46
C ALA A 570 28.50 27.94 -21.43
N GLU A 571 28.14 27.73 -22.70
CA GLU A 571 28.09 28.77 -23.73
C GLU A 571 26.89 29.72 -23.55
N GLN A 572 25.82 29.27 -22.90
CA GLN A 572 24.62 30.05 -22.63
C GLN A 572 24.74 30.87 -21.33
N LEU A 573 25.78 30.65 -20.53
CA LEU A 573 26.02 31.41 -19.31
C LEU A 573 26.56 32.82 -19.62
N PRO A 574 26.15 33.85 -18.87
CA PRO A 574 26.71 35.21 -18.95
C PRO A 574 28.23 35.20 -18.84
N ALA A 575 28.91 36.09 -19.57
CA ALA A 575 30.38 36.08 -19.69
C ALA A 575 31.13 36.25 -18.34
N GLU A 576 30.48 36.84 -17.34
CA GLU A 576 30.99 36.98 -15.97
C GLU A 576 31.19 35.63 -15.27
N ALA A 577 30.48 34.57 -15.70
CA ALA A 577 30.61 33.21 -15.18
C ALA A 577 31.72 32.38 -15.85
N ARG A 578 32.48 32.95 -16.81
CA ARG A 578 33.52 32.23 -17.59
C ARG A 578 34.96 32.38 -17.05
N PHE A 579 35.14 32.79 -15.79
CA PHE A 579 36.48 33.00 -15.24
C PHE A 579 37.17 31.68 -14.77
N ASP A 580 38.26 31.36 -15.48
CA ASP A 580 39.40 30.48 -15.20
C ASP A 580 39.21 29.00 -14.82
N LEU A 581 39.05 28.15 -15.84
CA LEU A 581 39.37 26.71 -15.81
C LEU A 581 40.72 26.36 -16.47
N SER A 582 41.55 27.35 -16.86
CA SER A 582 42.79 27.11 -17.62
C SER A 582 44.10 27.61 -16.99
N ALA A 583 44.08 28.16 -15.77
CA ALA A 583 45.29 28.69 -15.12
C ALA A 583 45.74 27.87 -13.90
N ALA A 584 46.10 26.60 -14.11
CA ALA A 584 46.79 25.78 -13.10
C ALA A 584 47.92 24.93 -13.73
N SER A 585 48.61 25.50 -14.72
CA SER A 585 49.91 24.99 -15.19
C SER A 585 50.82 26.20 -15.35
N ASP A 586 51.99 26.10 -14.73
CA ASP A 586 53.09 27.06 -14.73
C ASP A 586 52.95 28.23 -13.76
N MET A 587 53.77 28.21 -12.70
CA MET A 587 54.64 29.30 -12.25
C MET A 587 55.60 28.77 -11.15
N PRO A 588 56.74 29.43 -10.89
CA PRO A 588 58.02 28.77 -10.69
C PRO A 588 58.56 28.83 -9.26
N THR A 589 59.58 28.02 -9.02
CA THR A 589 60.46 28.00 -7.86
C THR A 589 61.26 29.29 -7.72
N GLY A 590 61.25 29.93 -6.54
CA GLY A 590 62.30 30.91 -6.21
C GLY A 590 62.06 31.90 -5.05
N CYS A 591 62.78 31.66 -3.96
CA CYS A 591 63.42 32.63 -3.04
C CYS A 591 62.60 33.49 -2.04
N ALA A 592 62.73 33.08 -0.77
CA ALA A 592 63.28 33.82 0.37
C ALA A 592 62.82 35.26 0.70
N SER A 593 62.24 35.41 1.90
CA SER A 593 62.47 36.61 2.72
C SER A 593 62.29 36.30 4.21
N GLU A 594 63.35 36.56 4.96
CA GLU A 594 63.44 36.53 6.42
C GLU A 594 62.53 37.61 7.04
N ARG A 595 61.89 37.30 8.18
CA ARG A 595 61.65 38.27 9.26
C ARG A 595 61.39 37.59 10.61
N PRO A 596 61.81 38.21 11.73
CA PRO A 596 62.02 37.53 13.00
C PRO A 596 60.81 37.60 13.95
N ALA A 597 60.80 36.67 14.91
CA ALA A 597 59.81 36.50 15.96
C ALA A 597 59.73 37.67 16.97
N PRO A 598 58.58 37.85 17.64
CA PRO A 598 58.53 38.43 18.98
C PRO A 598 58.33 37.35 20.06
N GLN A 599 59.06 37.56 21.16
CA GLN A 599 59.03 36.81 22.41
C GLN A 599 57.78 37.11 23.26
N PRO A 600 57.52 36.32 24.33
CA PRO A 600 56.26 36.32 25.06
C PRO A 600 56.24 37.31 26.22
N GLU A 601 55.11 37.99 26.43
CA GLU A 601 54.82 38.71 27.68
C GLU A 601 53.85 37.90 28.54
N ASN A 602 54.37 37.45 29.68
CA ASN A 602 53.60 37.14 30.87
C ASN A 602 53.09 38.44 31.48
N THR A 603 51.83 38.49 31.93
CA THR A 603 51.52 39.08 33.23
C THR A 603 50.14 38.68 33.74
N HIS A 604 50.15 38.20 34.98
CA HIS A 604 49.03 38.08 35.91
C HIS A 604 48.12 39.32 35.93
N ILE A 605 46.80 39.11 35.89
CA ILE A 605 45.87 39.88 36.75
C ILE A 605 44.79 38.92 37.28
N ARG A 606 44.84 38.76 38.61
CA ARG A 606 43.82 38.25 39.52
C ARG A 606 42.73 39.33 39.64
N ASN A 607 41.46 38.95 39.67
CA ASN A 607 40.43 39.66 40.44
C ASN A 607 39.34 38.65 40.84
N GLU A 608 39.33 38.37 42.15
CA GLU A 608 38.21 37.85 42.93
C GLU A 608 37.16 38.97 43.14
N ILE A 609 36.05 38.62 43.81
CA ILE A 609 34.97 39.47 44.38
C ILE A 609 33.73 39.56 43.46
N ASP A 610 32.50 39.16 43.82
CA ASP A 610 31.93 38.72 45.11
C ASP A 610 30.64 37.89 44.88
N ASP A 611 30.34 37.10 45.90
CA ASP A 611 29.05 36.49 46.24
C ASP A 611 27.93 37.54 46.42
N GLU A 612 26.69 37.22 46.05
CA GLU A 612 25.58 37.13 47.02
C GLU A 612 24.32 36.45 46.43
N PRO A 613 23.47 35.83 47.28
CA PRO A 613 22.41 34.92 46.88
C PRO A 613 21.00 35.55 46.95
N SER A 614 20.07 35.03 46.14
CA SER A 614 18.61 34.96 46.40
C SER A 614 17.97 33.90 45.51
#